data_AF-A0A8T4AQ46-F1
#
_entry.id   AF-A0A8T4AQ46-F1
#
_cell.length_a   1.000
_cell.length_b   1.000
_cell.length_c   1.000
_cell.angle_alpha   90.00
_cell.angle_beta   90.00
_cell.angle_gamma   90.00
#
_symmetry.space_group_name_H-M   'P 1'
#
loop_
_entity.id
_entity.type
_entity.pdbx_description
1 polymer ?
#
loop_
_entity_poly.entity_id
_entity_poly.type
_entity_poly.pdbx_seq_one_letter_code
_entity_poly.pdbx_strand_id
1 'polypeptide(L)'
;MPNVNPESQQALVGAHVGALVDEAACWPEGQGQIDLDRFRYDAILGNGAVNAKTRIAWLDKLDHDGGFSPQPYEQLAKVLREMGHREDARDVMIKKEELQLEAQKPHTMRKMWNWTMRVSAGYGYHPMRSVRWLAVLVLLGMVVFGGADLLGAVKPNSARVWHLPEWENCVDNQNSPKWCYLASEKGGSYPAFNPFIYSIDTLLPIVDLEMQGAWIPDARASWWGIGARVYLWLHIALGWFFSLLAVAGFSGLIKPE
;
A
#
# COMPACT_ATOMS: atom_id res chain seq x y z
N MET A 1 42.79 19.33 5.29
CA MET A 1 42.87 18.80 3.92
C MET A 1 42.77 17.29 4.01
N PRO A 2 41.68 16.66 3.53
CA PRO A 2 41.82 15.36 2.91
C PRO A 2 42.26 15.57 1.46
N ASN A 3 43.34 14.89 1.12
CA ASN A 3 43.96 14.85 -0.19
C ASN A 3 43.12 13.93 -1.09
N VAL A 4 42.21 14.51 -1.88
CA VAL A 4 41.52 13.77 -2.95
C VAL A 4 42.25 14.11 -4.25
N ASN A 5 42.75 13.08 -4.90
CA ASN A 5 43.57 13.16 -6.11
C ASN A 5 42.73 13.77 -7.26
N PRO A 6 43.08 14.94 -7.84
CA PRO A 6 42.23 15.66 -8.80
C PRO A 6 42.17 15.04 -10.21
N GLU A 7 42.90 13.95 -10.48
CA GLU A 7 43.11 13.45 -11.86
C GLU A 7 41.98 12.56 -12.41
N SER A 8 40.87 12.34 -11.69
CA SER A 8 39.76 11.48 -12.19
C SER A 8 38.35 11.95 -11.84
N GLN A 9 38.16 13.20 -11.39
CA GLN A 9 36.82 13.76 -11.24
C GLN A 9 36.36 14.40 -12.56
N GLN A 10 35.40 13.75 -13.22
CA GLN A 10 34.73 14.32 -14.40
C GLN A 10 33.57 15.20 -13.91
N ALA A 11 33.79 16.51 -13.86
CA ALA A 11 32.76 17.48 -13.50
C ALA A 11 32.02 17.96 -14.75
N LEU A 12 30.71 17.67 -14.83
CA LEU A 12 29.81 18.18 -15.88
C LEU A 12 28.95 19.35 -15.38
N VAL A 13 29.46 20.06 -14.36
CA VAL A 13 28.72 21.05 -13.60
C VAL A 13 28.25 22.20 -14.50
N GLY A 14 26.93 22.42 -14.54
CA GLY A 14 26.30 23.51 -15.31
C GLY A 14 26.33 23.35 -16.83
N ALA A 15 26.81 22.22 -17.37
CA ALA A 15 26.81 22.00 -18.82
C ALA A 15 25.39 21.73 -19.36
N HIS A 16 25.15 22.13 -20.61
CA HIS A 16 23.94 21.80 -21.36
C HIS A 16 24.32 21.07 -22.64
N VAL A 17 23.70 19.92 -22.88
CA VAL A 17 23.91 19.11 -24.08
C VAL A 17 22.57 18.77 -24.73
N GLY A 18 22.51 18.81 -26.07
CA GLY A 18 21.26 18.47 -26.78
C GLY A 18 20.88 17.01 -26.62
N ALA A 19 21.85 16.10 -26.71
CA ALA A 19 21.62 14.67 -26.50
C ALA A 19 22.76 14.06 -25.68
N LEU A 20 22.39 13.35 -24.62
CA LEU A 20 23.31 12.57 -23.80
C LEU A 20 23.33 11.14 -24.31
N VAL A 21 24.49 10.66 -24.78
CA VAL A 21 24.68 9.23 -25.04
C VAL A 21 25.04 8.57 -23.71
N ASP A 22 24.13 7.76 -23.17
CA ASP A 22 24.25 7.25 -21.81
C ASP A 22 24.34 5.72 -21.79
N GLU A 23 25.57 5.20 -21.73
CA GLU A 23 25.89 3.77 -21.73
C GLU A 23 26.57 3.33 -20.44
N ALA A 24 26.34 2.08 -20.02
CA ALA A 24 26.91 1.53 -18.79
C ALA A 24 28.44 1.61 -18.75
N ALA A 25 29.10 1.50 -19.91
CA ALA A 25 30.55 1.60 -20.05
C ALA A 25 31.10 3.01 -19.82
N CYS A 26 30.25 4.05 -19.90
CA CYS A 26 30.65 5.44 -19.69
C CYS A 26 30.61 5.85 -18.22
N TRP A 27 30.04 5.03 -17.33
CA TRP A 27 29.96 5.33 -15.90
C TRP A 27 31.15 4.73 -15.15
N PRO A 28 31.80 5.50 -14.26
CA PRO A 28 32.89 5.00 -13.45
C PRO A 28 32.43 3.88 -12.51
N GLU A 29 33.36 2.98 -12.23
CA GLU A 29 33.13 1.88 -11.29
C GLU A 29 33.18 2.36 -9.83
N GLY A 30 33.84 3.50 -9.56
CA GLY A 30 33.96 4.11 -8.22
C GLY A 30 32.84 5.09 -7.88
N GLN A 31 32.49 5.17 -6.59
CA GLN A 31 31.59 6.20 -6.06
C GLN A 31 32.30 7.57 -6.08
N GLY A 32 31.56 8.62 -6.45
CA GLY A 32 32.01 10.00 -6.30
C GLY A 32 33.01 10.56 -7.30
N GLN A 33 33.14 9.93 -8.46
CA GLN A 33 34.01 10.41 -9.55
C GLN A 33 33.29 11.34 -10.55
N ILE A 34 31.97 11.52 -10.45
CA ILE A 34 31.19 12.41 -11.32
C ILE A 34 30.40 13.40 -10.47
N ASP A 35 30.53 14.67 -10.83
CA ASP A 35 29.67 15.75 -10.35
C ASP A 35 28.73 16.21 -11.48
N LEU A 36 27.42 16.07 -11.24
CA LEU A 36 26.34 16.47 -12.16
C LEU A 36 25.59 17.71 -11.68
N ASP A 37 26.13 18.50 -10.74
CA ASP A 37 25.44 19.70 -10.27
C ASP A 37 25.04 20.62 -11.43
N ARG A 38 23.75 20.94 -11.54
CA ARG A 38 23.17 21.79 -12.60
C ARG A 38 23.37 21.28 -14.04
N PHE A 39 23.79 20.02 -14.24
CA PHE A 39 23.89 19.43 -15.57
C PHE A 39 22.51 19.25 -16.22
N ARG A 40 22.36 19.64 -17.48
CA ARG A 40 21.09 19.55 -18.24
C ARG A 40 21.29 18.89 -19.60
N TYR A 41 20.30 18.12 -20.02
CA TYR A 41 20.29 17.46 -21.32
C TYR A 41 18.86 17.35 -21.88
N ASP A 42 18.68 17.48 -23.20
CA ASP A 42 17.32 17.52 -23.80
C ASP A 42 16.82 16.13 -24.23
N ALA A 43 17.73 15.23 -24.60
CA ALA A 43 17.39 13.86 -24.96
C ALA A 43 18.43 12.88 -24.40
N ILE A 44 18.01 11.63 -24.22
CA ILE A 44 18.93 10.54 -23.96
C ILE A 44 18.95 9.59 -25.15
N LEU A 45 20.15 9.31 -25.64
CA LEU A 45 20.42 8.36 -26.70
C LEU A 45 21.22 7.18 -26.13
N GLY A 46 21.01 6.00 -26.67
CA GLY A 46 21.75 4.81 -26.26
C GLY A 46 21.21 3.55 -26.92
N ASN A 47 22.07 2.56 -27.11
CA ASN A 47 21.69 1.27 -27.71
C ASN A 47 20.92 0.35 -26.73
N GLY A 48 20.78 0.74 -25.46
CA GLY A 48 20.03 -0.01 -24.44
C GLY A 48 18.64 0.57 -24.19
N ALA A 49 17.73 -0.25 -23.64
CA ALA A 49 16.43 0.21 -23.20
C ALA A 49 16.56 1.39 -22.23
N VAL A 50 15.86 2.49 -22.51
CA VAL A 50 15.77 3.69 -21.67
C VAL A 50 14.98 3.33 -20.40
N ASN A 51 15.59 2.60 -19.48
CA ASN A 51 14.94 2.05 -18.29
C ASN A 51 15.29 2.88 -17.06
N ALA A 52 14.28 3.28 -16.28
CA ALA A 52 14.46 4.03 -15.03
C ALA A 52 15.41 3.34 -14.04
N LYS A 53 15.30 2.01 -13.88
CA LYS A 53 16.05 1.24 -12.87
C LYS A 53 17.55 1.34 -13.07
N THR A 54 18.01 1.21 -14.31
CA THR A 54 19.44 1.31 -14.65
C THR A 54 19.97 2.70 -14.39
N ARG A 55 19.20 3.73 -14.76
CA ARG A 55 19.59 5.14 -14.65
C ARG A 55 19.58 5.63 -13.20
N ILE A 56 18.61 5.18 -12.41
CA ILE A 56 18.59 5.39 -10.96
C ILE A 56 19.84 4.77 -10.33
N ALA A 57 20.19 3.54 -10.70
CA ALA A 57 21.38 2.88 -10.15
C ALA A 57 22.68 3.60 -10.52
N TRP A 58 22.70 4.36 -11.62
CA TRP A 58 23.82 5.22 -11.98
C TRP A 58 23.83 6.51 -11.14
N LEU A 59 22.68 7.18 -10.98
CA LEU A 59 22.55 8.35 -10.11
C LEU A 59 22.90 8.04 -8.64
N ASP A 60 22.59 6.83 -8.17
CA ASP A 60 22.95 6.35 -6.83
C ASP A 60 24.48 6.26 -6.61
N LYS A 61 25.31 6.26 -7.67
CA LYS A 61 26.78 6.21 -7.58
C LYS A 61 27.44 7.59 -7.42
N LEU A 62 26.70 8.69 -7.57
CA LEU A 62 27.27 10.04 -7.37
C LEU A 62 27.77 10.24 -5.94
N ASP A 63 28.83 11.03 -5.78
CA ASP A 63 29.29 11.43 -4.45
C ASP A 63 28.24 12.34 -3.83
N HIS A 64 27.88 12.06 -2.59
CA HIS A 64 26.95 12.90 -1.83
C HIS A 64 27.70 13.64 -0.71
N ASP A 65 28.95 14.02 -0.98
CA ASP A 65 29.90 14.64 -0.03
C ASP A 65 29.36 15.93 0.65
N GLY A 66 28.20 16.44 0.20
CA GLY A 66 27.46 17.57 0.80
C GLY A 66 25.96 17.37 1.04
N GLY A 67 25.40 16.17 0.80
CA GLY A 67 23.97 15.87 0.96
C GLY A 67 23.22 15.50 -0.32
N PHE A 68 21.95 15.09 -0.19
CA PHE A 68 21.10 14.68 -1.31
C PHE A 68 20.80 15.85 -2.25
N SER A 69 21.12 15.69 -3.54
CA SER A 69 20.79 16.65 -4.61
C SER A 69 19.55 16.18 -5.41
N PRO A 70 18.43 16.93 -5.38
CA PRO A 70 17.22 16.56 -6.12
C PRO A 70 17.32 16.75 -7.64
N GLN A 71 18.18 17.66 -8.10
CA GLN A 71 18.18 18.15 -9.48
C GLN A 71 18.45 17.06 -10.55
N PRO A 72 19.43 16.14 -10.37
CA PRO A 72 19.70 15.11 -11.38
C PRO A 72 18.49 14.19 -11.62
N TYR A 73 17.72 13.91 -10.57
CA TYR A 73 16.50 13.11 -10.65
C TYR A 73 15.37 13.86 -11.37
N GLU A 74 15.23 15.16 -11.14
CA GLU A 74 14.23 16.00 -11.82
C GLU A 74 14.53 16.13 -13.31
N GLN A 75 15.79 16.32 -13.68
CA GLN A 75 16.21 16.37 -15.07
C GLN A 75 15.92 15.06 -15.79
N LEU A 76 16.26 13.93 -15.16
CA LEU A 76 15.99 12.60 -15.72
C LEU A 76 14.48 12.36 -15.90
N ALA A 77 13.66 12.68 -14.90
CA ALA A 77 12.22 12.52 -14.97
C ALA A 77 11.58 13.41 -16.06
N LYS A 78 12.08 14.64 -16.23
CA LYS A 78 11.65 15.55 -17.29
C LYS A 78 11.91 14.95 -18.68
N VAL A 79 13.14 14.51 -18.94
CA VAL A 79 13.54 13.99 -20.25
C VAL A 79 12.81 12.69 -20.58
N LEU A 80 12.65 11.78 -19.61
CA LEU A 80 11.85 10.56 -19.79
C LEU A 80 10.39 10.87 -20.16
N ARG A 81 9.81 11.92 -19.55
CA ARG A 81 8.45 12.36 -19.87
C ARG A 81 8.34 12.92 -21.29
N GLU A 82 9.33 13.71 -21.72
CA GLU A 82 9.40 14.28 -23.08
C GLU A 82 9.62 13.19 -24.15
N MET A 83 10.36 12.13 -23.83
CA MET A 83 10.56 10.97 -24.70
C MET A 83 9.37 9.99 -24.72
N GLY A 84 8.33 10.22 -23.92
CA GLY A 84 7.14 9.35 -23.84
C GLY A 84 7.22 8.20 -22.83
N HIS A 85 8.34 8.05 -22.12
CA HIS A 85 8.57 7.05 -21.07
C HIS A 85 7.94 7.48 -19.74
N ARG A 86 6.60 7.59 -19.70
CA ARG A 86 5.87 8.11 -18.53
C ARG A 86 6.00 7.23 -17.29
N GLU A 87 6.08 5.90 -17.45
CA GLU A 87 6.24 4.97 -16.33
C GLU A 87 7.65 5.12 -15.71
N ASP A 88 8.69 5.16 -16.54
CA ASP A 88 10.07 5.36 -16.08
C ASP A 88 10.26 6.73 -15.39
N ALA A 89 9.69 7.79 -15.95
CA ALA A 89 9.73 9.13 -15.34
C ALA A 89 9.13 9.14 -13.92
N ARG A 90 8.10 8.31 -13.71
CA ARG A 90 7.41 8.18 -12.42
C ARG A 90 8.26 7.42 -11.41
N ASP A 91 8.89 6.34 -11.82
CA ASP A 91 9.79 5.55 -10.97
C ASP A 91 10.98 6.39 -10.48
N VAL A 92 11.54 7.24 -11.33
CA VAL A 92 12.61 8.19 -10.97
C VAL A 92 12.15 9.18 -9.90
N MET A 93 10.94 9.74 -10.04
CA MET A 93 10.40 10.67 -9.04
C MET A 93 10.10 10.01 -7.69
N ILE A 94 9.65 8.75 -7.69
CA ILE A 94 9.48 7.95 -6.46
C ILE A 94 10.81 7.78 -5.73
N LYS A 95 11.87 7.44 -6.47
CA LYS A 95 13.21 7.29 -5.88
C LYS A 95 13.73 8.61 -5.32
N LYS A 96 13.52 9.73 -6.02
CA LYS A 96 13.86 11.08 -5.54
C LYS A 96 13.25 11.34 -4.16
N GLU A 97 11.96 11.06 -4.01
CA GLU A 97 11.23 11.29 -2.76
C GLU A 97 11.73 10.37 -1.64
N GLU A 98 12.03 9.10 -1.94
CA GLU A 98 12.65 8.17 -0.98
C GLU A 98 13.97 8.71 -0.42
N LEU A 99 14.88 9.14 -1.30
CA LEU A 99 16.18 9.69 -0.91
C LEU A 99 16.06 11.03 -0.17
N GLN A 100 15.11 11.88 -0.58
CA GLN A 100 14.83 13.15 0.10
C GLN A 100 14.32 12.94 1.53
N LEU A 101 13.59 11.84 1.78
CA LEU A 101 13.13 11.45 3.10
C LEU A 101 14.26 10.86 3.95
N GLU A 102 15.20 10.13 3.35
CA GLU A 102 16.39 9.58 4.02
C GLU A 102 17.39 10.68 4.41
N ALA A 103 17.55 11.71 3.57
CA ALA A 103 18.42 12.85 3.84
C ALA A 103 17.89 13.78 4.94
N GLN A 104 16.58 13.78 5.22
CA GLN A 104 16.00 14.53 6.32
C GLN A 104 16.07 13.73 7.64
N LYS A 105 16.81 14.22 8.64
CA LYS A 105 16.92 13.62 9.98
C LYS A 105 15.52 13.25 10.53
N PRO A 106 15.25 11.97 10.87
CA PRO A 106 13.87 11.53 11.06
C PRO A 106 13.32 11.80 12.46
N HIS A 107 12.16 12.46 12.53
CA HIS A 107 11.24 12.36 13.66
C HIS A 107 10.54 10.98 13.59
N THR A 108 10.54 10.20 14.67
CA THR A 108 10.12 8.77 14.70
C THR A 108 8.71 8.53 14.14
N MET A 109 7.79 9.46 14.38
CA MET A 109 6.41 9.45 13.86
C MET A 109 6.34 9.43 12.32
N ARG A 110 7.28 10.10 11.64
CA ARG A 110 7.30 10.21 10.17
C ARG A 110 7.80 8.93 9.51
N LYS A 111 8.62 8.12 10.19
CA LYS A 111 9.09 6.82 9.69
C LYS A 111 7.96 5.80 9.60
N MET A 112 7.09 5.76 10.61
CA MET A 112 5.88 4.93 10.61
C MET A 112 4.92 5.39 9.50
N TRP A 113 4.71 6.69 9.36
CA TRP A 113 3.88 7.26 8.29
C TRP A 113 4.40 6.92 6.88
N ASN A 114 5.71 7.06 6.65
CA ASN A 114 6.34 6.74 5.36
C ASN A 114 6.29 5.25 5.05
N TRP A 115 6.45 4.38 6.06
CA TRP A 115 6.30 2.93 5.89
C TRP A 115 4.86 2.57 5.50
N THR A 116 3.87 3.13 6.20
CA THR A 116 2.45 2.91 5.88
C THR A 116 2.15 3.37 4.45
N MET A 117 2.64 4.54 4.02
CA MET A 117 2.48 5.05 2.65
C MET A 117 3.15 4.15 1.59
N ARG A 118 4.36 3.65 1.85
CA ARG A 118 5.07 2.76 0.92
C ARG A 118 4.34 1.41 0.75
N VAL A 119 3.85 0.85 1.84
CA VAL A 119 3.17 -0.46 1.84
C VAL A 119 1.76 -0.36 1.25
N SER A 120 0.99 0.69 1.60
CA SER A 120 -0.42 0.82 1.21
C SER A 120 -0.67 1.58 -0.09
N ALA A 121 0.06 2.67 -0.34
CA ALA A 121 -0.24 3.62 -1.40
C ALA A 121 0.67 3.51 -2.61
N GLY A 122 1.95 3.16 -2.40
CA GLY A 122 2.98 3.39 -3.40
C GLY A 122 2.83 4.79 -4.02
N TYR A 123 2.88 5.85 -3.21
CA TYR A 123 2.89 7.26 -3.67
C TYR A 123 1.74 7.75 -4.59
N GLY A 124 0.53 7.16 -4.56
CA GLY A 124 -0.53 7.50 -5.56
C GLY A 124 -0.18 6.98 -6.98
N TYR A 125 0.90 6.22 -7.02
CA TYR A 125 1.56 5.50 -8.07
C TYR A 125 0.80 4.37 -8.78
N HIS A 126 0.23 3.50 -7.96
CA HIS A 126 -0.21 2.19 -8.41
C HIS A 126 -1.52 1.84 -7.71
N PRO A 127 -2.67 2.31 -8.22
CA PRO A 127 -3.98 2.03 -7.62
C PRO A 127 -4.25 0.52 -7.48
N MET A 128 -3.63 -0.30 -8.34
CA MET A 128 -3.76 -1.76 -8.30
C MET A 128 -3.15 -2.41 -7.04
N ARG A 129 -2.23 -1.74 -6.32
CA ARG A 129 -1.68 -2.29 -5.06
C ARG A 129 -2.71 -2.25 -3.93
N SER A 130 -3.52 -1.20 -3.86
CA SER A 130 -4.59 -1.08 -2.85
C SER A 130 -5.65 -2.15 -3.04
N VAL A 131 -6.00 -2.46 -4.30
CA VAL A 131 -6.91 -3.59 -4.62
C VAL A 131 -6.33 -4.92 -4.13
N ARG A 132 -5.03 -5.17 -4.31
CA ARG A 132 -4.37 -6.38 -3.80
C ARG A 132 -4.45 -6.46 -2.27
N TRP A 133 -4.26 -5.35 -1.56
CA TRP A 133 -4.40 -5.32 -0.11
C TRP A 133 -5.84 -5.56 0.35
N LEU A 134 -6.82 -4.97 -0.32
CA LEU A 134 -8.24 -5.25 -0.07
C LEU A 134 -8.53 -6.75 -0.25
N ALA A 135 -8.04 -7.37 -1.34
CA ALA A 135 -8.20 -8.81 -1.55
C ALA A 135 -7.54 -9.65 -0.44
N VAL A 136 -6.34 -9.29 0.01
CA VAL A 136 -5.66 -9.95 1.14
C VAL A 136 -6.47 -9.80 2.43
N LEU A 137 -7.02 -8.62 2.70
CA LEU A 137 -7.86 -8.38 3.87
C LEU A 137 -9.16 -9.20 3.79
N VAL A 138 -9.80 -9.30 2.63
CA VAL A 138 -10.99 -10.16 2.44
C VAL A 138 -10.67 -11.63 2.76
N LEU A 139 -9.54 -12.14 2.27
CA LEU A 139 -9.12 -13.51 2.57
C LEU A 139 -8.81 -13.71 4.06
N LEU A 140 -8.13 -12.74 4.68
CA LEU A 140 -7.84 -12.79 6.12
C LEU A 140 -9.13 -12.76 6.94
N GLY A 141 -10.09 -11.91 6.58
CA GLY A 141 -11.38 -11.84 7.27
C GLY A 141 -12.20 -13.10 7.06
N MET A 142 -12.20 -13.70 5.87
CA MET A 142 -12.82 -15.01 5.64
C MET A 142 -12.28 -16.08 6.61
N VAL A 143 -10.96 -16.10 6.85
CA VAL A 143 -10.35 -17.03 7.81
C VAL A 143 -10.74 -16.70 9.25
N VAL A 144 -10.65 -15.44 9.67
CA VAL A 144 -10.95 -15.02 11.05
C VAL A 144 -12.43 -15.23 11.39
N PHE A 145 -13.33 -14.74 10.54
CA PHE A 145 -14.77 -14.86 10.72
C PHE A 145 -15.28 -16.28 10.47
N GLY A 146 -14.69 -17.01 9.53
CA GLY A 146 -14.96 -18.44 9.34
C GLY A 146 -14.53 -19.27 10.55
N GLY A 147 -13.37 -18.96 11.15
CA GLY A 147 -12.94 -19.56 12.40
C GLY A 147 -13.88 -19.26 13.57
N ALA A 148 -14.38 -18.02 13.66
CA ALA A 148 -15.39 -17.67 14.66
C ALA A 148 -16.68 -18.47 14.46
N ASP A 149 -17.09 -18.65 13.21
CA ASP A 149 -18.29 -19.42 12.87
C ASP A 149 -18.16 -20.92 13.20
N LEU A 150 -17.03 -21.53 12.84
CA LEU A 150 -16.73 -22.93 13.14
C LEU A 150 -16.68 -23.21 14.65
N LEU A 151 -16.29 -22.22 15.45
CA LEU A 151 -16.23 -22.29 16.90
C LEU A 151 -17.54 -21.83 17.58
N GLY A 152 -18.61 -21.62 16.83
CA GLY A 152 -19.92 -21.21 17.37
C GLY A 152 -19.94 -19.79 17.96
N ALA A 153 -18.93 -18.97 17.66
CA ALA A 153 -18.76 -17.61 18.18
C ALA A 153 -19.34 -16.54 17.25
N VAL A 154 -20.44 -16.84 16.57
CA VAL A 154 -21.19 -15.91 15.72
C VAL A 154 -22.66 -15.94 16.12
N LYS A 155 -23.26 -14.77 16.31
CA LYS A 155 -24.65 -14.62 16.73
C LYS A 155 -25.41 -13.61 15.87
N PRO A 156 -26.76 -13.65 15.87
CA PRO A 156 -27.58 -12.65 15.20
C PRO A 156 -27.28 -11.24 15.71
N ASN A 157 -27.25 -10.25 14.83
CA ASN A 157 -26.98 -8.86 15.17
C ASN A 157 -28.25 -8.07 15.56
N SER A 158 -29.40 -8.74 15.66
CA SER A 158 -30.65 -8.11 16.08
C SER A 158 -31.04 -8.50 17.50
N ALA A 159 -31.26 -7.49 18.36
CA ALA A 159 -31.73 -7.72 19.73
C ALA A 159 -33.08 -8.45 19.78
N ARG A 160 -33.93 -8.27 18.75
CA ARG A 160 -35.20 -8.98 18.62
C ARG A 160 -35.01 -10.49 18.61
N VAL A 161 -34.01 -11.00 17.87
CA VAL A 161 -33.76 -12.44 17.77
C VAL A 161 -33.24 -13.00 19.10
N TRP A 162 -32.55 -12.21 19.91
CA TRP A 162 -32.05 -12.69 21.21
C TRP A 162 -33.14 -13.01 22.22
N HIS A 163 -34.32 -12.38 22.09
CA HIS A 163 -35.49 -12.63 22.95
C HIS A 163 -36.46 -13.66 22.38
N LEU A 164 -36.14 -14.25 21.22
CA LEU A 164 -36.95 -15.33 20.67
C LEU A 164 -36.66 -16.63 21.45
N PRO A 165 -37.68 -17.37 21.89
CA PRO A 165 -37.48 -18.64 22.58
C PRO A 165 -36.70 -19.64 21.70
N GLU A 166 -36.82 -19.52 20.37
CA GLU A 166 -36.06 -20.32 19.43
C GLU A 166 -34.54 -20.10 19.54
N TRP A 167 -34.09 -18.87 19.81
CA TRP A 167 -32.67 -18.56 20.03
C TRP A 167 -32.23 -18.95 21.44
N GLU A 168 -33.03 -18.60 22.46
CA GLU A 168 -32.73 -18.86 23.87
C GLU A 168 -32.49 -20.37 24.13
N ASN A 169 -33.38 -21.23 23.62
CA ASN A 169 -33.25 -22.68 23.72
C ASN A 169 -31.98 -23.24 23.08
N CYS A 170 -31.44 -22.56 22.07
CA CYS A 170 -30.25 -22.98 21.34
C CYS A 170 -28.94 -22.53 22.01
N VAL A 171 -28.95 -21.45 22.78
CA VAL A 171 -27.78 -20.96 23.51
C VAL A 171 -27.47 -21.86 24.70
N ASP A 172 -28.49 -22.36 25.40
CA ASP A 172 -28.30 -23.14 26.63
C ASP A 172 -27.89 -24.60 26.38
N ASN A 173 -28.09 -25.13 25.17
CA ASN A 173 -28.08 -26.58 24.95
C ASN A 173 -27.06 -27.08 23.90
N GLN A 174 -26.22 -26.23 23.29
CA GLN A 174 -25.38 -26.65 22.16
C GLN A 174 -24.07 -25.86 21.94
N ASN A 175 -23.08 -26.53 21.34
CA ASN A 175 -21.79 -25.95 20.92
C ASN A 175 -21.90 -24.95 19.75
N SER A 176 -23.02 -24.89 19.04
CA SER A 176 -23.22 -23.95 17.93
C SER A 176 -24.66 -23.39 17.90
N PRO A 177 -24.96 -22.35 18.71
CA PRO A 177 -26.31 -21.78 18.82
C PRO A 177 -26.88 -21.33 17.46
N LYS A 178 -26.01 -20.86 16.55
CA LYS A 178 -26.34 -20.47 15.17
C LYS A 178 -27.08 -21.57 14.40
N TRP A 179 -26.51 -22.78 14.33
CA TRP A 179 -27.08 -23.86 13.50
C TRP A 179 -28.41 -24.36 14.05
N CYS A 180 -28.53 -24.45 15.38
CA CYS A 180 -29.79 -24.77 16.04
C CYS A 180 -30.88 -23.74 15.70
N TYR A 181 -30.55 -22.44 15.75
CA TYR A 181 -31.48 -21.38 15.38
C TYR A 181 -31.89 -21.46 13.91
N LEU A 182 -30.93 -21.62 12.99
CA LEU A 182 -31.21 -21.74 11.54
C LEU A 182 -32.06 -22.98 11.19
N ALA A 183 -32.03 -24.03 12.02
CA ALA A 183 -32.88 -25.22 11.86
C ALA A 183 -34.31 -25.02 12.42
N SER A 184 -34.57 -23.95 13.18
CA SER A 184 -35.89 -23.64 13.72
C SER A 184 -36.82 -23.04 12.65
N GLU A 185 -38.13 -23.11 12.89
CA GLU A 185 -39.15 -22.56 11.98
C GLU A 185 -38.93 -21.07 11.68
N LYS A 186 -38.67 -20.25 12.70
CA LYS A 186 -38.42 -18.81 12.52
C LYS A 186 -37.02 -18.51 12.01
N GLY A 187 -36.01 -19.28 12.42
CA GLY A 187 -34.63 -19.05 12.01
C GLY A 187 -34.30 -19.55 10.61
N GLY A 188 -35.08 -20.49 10.05
CA GLY A 188 -34.90 -20.96 8.67
C GLY A 188 -35.10 -19.88 7.60
N SER A 189 -35.80 -18.79 7.94
CA SER A 189 -35.93 -17.60 7.08
C SER A 189 -34.80 -16.58 7.29
N TYR A 190 -33.93 -16.78 8.28
CA TYR A 190 -32.81 -15.90 8.56
C TYR A 190 -31.64 -16.20 7.59
N PRO A 191 -30.92 -15.18 7.07
CA PRO A 191 -29.86 -15.41 6.10
C PRO A 191 -28.74 -16.27 6.69
N ALA A 192 -28.33 -17.32 5.98
CA ALA A 192 -27.22 -18.17 6.40
C ALA A 192 -25.90 -17.38 6.39
N PHE A 193 -25.09 -17.55 7.44
CA PHE A 193 -23.81 -16.87 7.54
C PHE A 193 -22.84 -17.32 6.45
N ASN A 194 -22.25 -16.36 5.73
CA ASN A 194 -21.18 -16.60 4.78
C ASN A 194 -19.97 -15.72 5.13
N PRO A 195 -18.82 -16.32 5.55
CA PRO A 195 -17.67 -15.54 6.03
C PRO A 195 -16.99 -14.71 4.94
N PHE A 196 -17.05 -15.15 3.68
CA PHE A 196 -16.49 -14.41 2.55
C PHE A 196 -17.30 -13.14 2.27
N ILE A 197 -18.63 -13.29 2.17
CA ILE A 197 -19.54 -12.15 1.97
C ILE A 197 -19.47 -11.20 3.17
N TYR A 198 -19.49 -11.73 4.40
CA TYR A 198 -19.34 -10.92 5.61
C TYR A 198 -18.03 -10.13 5.62
N SER A 199 -16.92 -10.74 5.18
CA SER A 199 -15.63 -10.06 5.11
C SER A 199 -15.61 -8.92 4.08
N ILE A 200 -16.29 -9.08 2.93
CA ILE A 200 -16.43 -8.02 1.93
C ILE A 200 -17.32 -6.89 2.46
N ASP A 201 -18.48 -7.25 3.00
CA ASP A 201 -19.51 -6.33 3.50
C ASP A 201 -18.95 -5.42 4.62
N THR A 202 -18.17 -6.00 5.53
CA THR A 202 -17.52 -5.25 6.62
C THR A 202 -16.29 -4.46 6.17
N LEU A 203 -15.66 -4.80 5.04
CA LEU A 203 -14.49 -4.09 4.51
C LEU A 203 -14.87 -2.91 3.62
N LEU A 204 -15.97 -3.02 2.87
CA LEU A 204 -16.37 -2.03 1.87
C LEU A 204 -17.48 -1.13 2.43
N PRO A 205 -17.16 0.10 2.89
CA PRO A 205 -18.13 0.94 3.60
C PRO A 205 -19.33 1.43 2.77
N ILE A 206 -19.27 1.28 1.44
CA ILE A 206 -20.29 1.77 0.51
C ILE A 206 -21.26 0.64 0.09
N VAL A 207 -20.87 -0.62 0.26
CA VAL A 207 -21.66 -1.77 -0.21
C VAL A 207 -22.36 -2.38 1.00
N ASP A 208 -23.67 -2.51 0.93
CA ASP A 208 -24.46 -3.26 1.91
C ASP A 208 -24.89 -4.59 1.29
N LEU A 209 -24.29 -5.68 1.77
CA LEU A 209 -24.65 -7.06 1.37
C LEU A 209 -25.56 -7.73 2.41
N GLU A 210 -26.11 -6.97 3.36
CA GLU A 210 -27.00 -7.39 4.45
C GLU A 210 -26.38 -8.39 5.45
N MET A 211 -25.15 -8.86 5.22
CA MET A 211 -24.51 -9.91 6.01
C MET A 211 -24.00 -9.36 7.35
N GLN A 212 -23.44 -8.14 7.34
CA GLN A 212 -23.04 -7.39 8.53
C GLN A 212 -24.25 -6.94 9.37
N GLY A 213 -25.39 -6.71 8.71
CA GLY A 213 -26.67 -6.39 9.37
C GLY A 213 -27.28 -7.59 10.07
N ALA A 214 -27.05 -8.81 9.55
CA ALA A 214 -27.60 -10.04 10.11
C ALA A 214 -26.71 -10.67 11.19
N TRP A 215 -25.38 -10.66 11.04
CA TRP A 215 -24.52 -11.45 11.92
C TRP A 215 -23.47 -10.61 12.63
N ILE A 216 -23.02 -11.06 13.79
CA ILE A 216 -21.95 -10.41 14.52
C ILE A 216 -21.12 -11.41 15.35
N PRO A 217 -19.78 -11.28 15.40
CA PRO A 217 -18.94 -12.09 16.29
C PRO A 217 -19.33 -11.93 17.75
N ASP A 218 -19.45 -13.05 18.45
CA ASP A 218 -19.78 -13.10 19.87
C ASP A 218 -18.54 -13.22 20.74
N ALA A 219 -18.14 -12.09 21.34
CA ALA A 219 -17.01 -12.04 22.26
C ALA A 219 -17.23 -12.81 23.57
N ARG A 220 -18.47 -13.22 23.88
CA ARG A 220 -18.77 -14.02 25.09
C ARG A 220 -18.58 -15.51 24.89
N ALA A 221 -18.61 -16.00 23.65
CA ALA A 221 -18.59 -17.42 23.35
C ALA A 221 -17.20 -18.04 23.53
N SER A 222 -16.14 -17.37 23.05
CA SER A 222 -14.78 -17.90 23.11
C SER A 222 -13.71 -16.81 22.98
N TRP A 223 -12.46 -17.16 23.30
CA TRP A 223 -11.29 -16.32 23.04
C TRP A 223 -11.16 -15.93 21.56
N TRP A 224 -11.52 -16.82 20.64
CA TRP A 224 -11.56 -16.52 19.20
C TRP A 224 -12.68 -15.53 18.87
N GLY A 225 -13.82 -15.61 19.56
CA GLY A 225 -14.90 -14.63 19.46
C GLY A 225 -14.45 -13.22 19.88
N ILE A 226 -13.67 -13.11 20.95
CA ILE A 226 -13.04 -11.83 21.36
C ILE A 226 -12.11 -11.31 20.26
N GLY A 227 -11.23 -12.17 19.77
CA GLY A 227 -10.29 -11.85 18.69
C GLY A 227 -11.02 -11.39 17.41
N ALA A 228 -12.04 -12.12 16.98
CA ALA A 228 -12.86 -11.80 15.82
C ALA A 228 -13.63 -10.48 16.00
N ARG A 229 -14.05 -10.16 17.24
CA ARG A 229 -14.71 -8.89 17.54
C ARG A 229 -13.76 -7.70 17.45
N VAL A 230 -12.53 -7.84 17.97
CA VAL A 230 -11.50 -6.80 17.84
C VAL A 230 -11.09 -6.65 16.38
N TYR A 231 -10.89 -7.78 15.70
CA TYR A 231 -10.55 -7.81 14.28
C TYR A 231 -11.63 -7.13 13.42
N LEU A 232 -12.92 -7.32 13.73
CA LEU A 232 -14.02 -6.65 13.03
C LEU A 232 -13.83 -5.13 13.00
N TRP A 233 -13.52 -4.49 14.12
CA TRP A 233 -13.29 -3.05 14.17
C TRP A 233 -12.05 -2.63 13.38
N LEU A 234 -10.96 -3.39 13.49
CA LEU A 234 -9.75 -3.13 12.70
C LEU A 234 -10.01 -3.30 11.20
N HIS A 235 -10.77 -4.30 10.81
CA HIS A 235 -11.12 -4.62 9.42
C HIS A 235 -11.97 -3.51 8.81
N ILE A 236 -12.98 -3.01 9.53
CA ILE A 236 -13.77 -1.84 9.13
C ILE A 236 -12.86 -0.60 8.98
N ALA A 237 -12.00 -0.32 9.95
CA ALA A 237 -11.11 0.84 9.91
C ALA A 237 -10.12 0.78 8.73
N LEU A 238 -9.55 -0.40 8.46
CA LEU A 238 -8.71 -0.65 7.29
C LEU A 238 -9.49 -0.50 5.99
N GLY A 239 -10.74 -0.95 5.96
CA GLY A 239 -11.67 -0.76 4.85
C GLY A 239 -11.85 0.70 4.47
N TRP A 240 -12.14 1.55 5.46
CA TRP A 240 -12.17 3.01 5.27
C TRP A 240 -10.85 3.57 4.77
N PHE A 241 -9.73 3.19 5.40
CA PHE A 241 -8.41 3.65 5.02
C PHE A 241 -8.07 3.32 3.55
N PHE A 242 -8.20 2.06 3.15
CA PHE A 242 -7.88 1.63 1.79
C PHE A 242 -8.88 2.13 0.74
N SER A 243 -10.16 2.27 1.09
CA SER A 243 -11.17 2.85 0.19
C SER A 243 -10.87 4.32 -0.12
N LEU A 244 -10.56 5.12 0.91
CA LEU A 244 -10.19 6.53 0.74
C LEU A 244 -8.89 6.67 -0.07
N LEU A 245 -7.91 5.79 0.18
CA LEU A 245 -6.65 5.77 -0.55
C LEU A 245 -6.85 5.42 -2.03
N ALA A 246 -7.73 4.46 -2.35
CA ALA A 246 -8.08 4.13 -3.72
C ALA A 246 -8.73 5.33 -4.43
N VAL A 247 -9.69 6.00 -3.79
CA VAL A 247 -10.32 7.22 -4.33
C VAL A 247 -9.31 8.34 -4.54
N ALA A 248 -8.39 8.57 -3.59
CA ALA A 248 -7.32 9.55 -3.72
C ALA A 248 -6.37 9.22 -4.90
N GLY A 249 -6.04 7.94 -5.08
CA GLY A 249 -5.23 7.46 -6.21
C GLY A 249 -5.92 7.66 -7.56
N PHE A 250 -7.21 7.35 -7.68
CA PHE A 250 -7.96 7.50 -8.94
C PHE A 250 -8.32 8.94 -9.28
N SER A 251 -8.56 9.79 -8.28
CA SER A 251 -8.90 11.21 -8.48
C SER A 251 -7.72 12.07 -8.93
N GLY A 252 -6.48 11.57 -8.81
CA GLY A 252 -5.28 12.31 -9.22
C GLY A 252 -4.97 13.53 -8.35
N LEU A 253 -5.60 13.66 -7.18
CA LEU A 253 -5.32 14.69 -6.17
C LEU A 253 -3.88 14.61 -5.64
N ILE A 254 -3.23 13.46 -5.78
CA ILE A 254 -1.82 13.22 -5.42
C ILE A 254 -0.96 13.29 -6.69
N LYS A 255 -1.05 14.38 -7.45
CA LYS A 255 -0.02 14.73 -8.43
C LYS A 255 0.88 15.78 -7.78
N PRO A 256 2.13 15.45 -7.43
CA PRO A 256 3.12 16.50 -7.21
C PRO A 256 3.36 17.16 -8.56
N GLU A 257 3.22 18.48 -8.54
CA GLU A 257 3.43 19.39 -9.67
C GLU A 257 4.88 19.30 -10.17
#